data_AF-A0A966XJD8-F1
#
_entry.id   AF-A0A966XJD8-F1
#
_cell.length_a   1.000
_cell.length_b   1.000
_cell.length_c   1.000
_cell.angle_alpha   90.00
_cell.angle_beta   90.00
_cell.angle_gamma   90.00
#
_symmetry.space_group_name_H-M   'P 1'
#
loop_
_entity.id
_entity.type
_entity.pdbx_description
1 polymer ?
#
loop_
_entity_poly.entity_id
_entity_poly.type
_entity_poly.pdbx_seq_one_letter_code
_entity_poly.pdbx_strand_id
1 'polypeptide(L)'
;MAKKKSDTPAKATAKSGSKSGGGKKGGAGDGNGSSQLPLSSGDSVQPIQLQEEMERSFLDYAISTIMSRALPDVRDGLKPVHRRIIWDMDQQGFRPDRPYVKCARVTGDTMARYHPHGDGAI
;
A
#
# COMPACT_ATOMS: atom_id res chain seq x y z
N MET A 1 4.06 16.61 62.07
CA MET A 1 2.86 15.89 61.61
C MET A 1 2.99 15.75 60.08
N ALA A 2 3.64 14.73 59.53
CA ALA A 2 3.33 13.29 59.47
C ALA A 2 2.28 12.90 58.38
N LYS A 3 2.78 12.15 57.38
CA LYS A 3 2.11 11.16 56.51
C LYS A 3 1.15 11.72 55.43
N LYS A 4 1.18 11.26 54.17
CA LYS A 4 1.27 9.87 53.70
C LYS A 4 1.78 9.83 52.24
N LYS A 5 2.84 9.05 51.98
CA LYS A 5 3.10 8.45 50.65
C LYS A 5 2.12 7.30 50.46
N SER A 6 1.50 7.18 49.30
CA SER A 6 0.63 6.04 48.95
C SER A 6 1.44 4.98 48.23
N ASP A 7 1.91 3.99 48.98
CA ASP A 7 2.35 2.70 48.47
C ASP A 7 1.11 1.89 48.05
N THR A 8 1.11 1.34 46.83
CA THR A 8 0.14 0.30 46.43
C THR A 8 0.92 -0.99 46.12
N PRO A 9 0.55 -2.14 46.73
CA PRO A 9 1.42 -3.31 46.80
C PRO A 9 1.29 -4.27 45.62
N ALA A 10 2.41 -4.94 45.34
CA ALA A 10 2.51 -6.15 44.54
C ALA A 10 1.63 -7.28 45.10
N LYS A 11 0.95 -8.02 44.22
CA LYS A 11 0.24 -9.26 44.58
C LYS A 11 0.95 -10.47 43.96
N ALA A 12 1.36 -11.37 44.84
CA ALA A 12 2.04 -12.61 44.57
C ALA A 12 1.09 -13.76 44.17
N THR A 13 1.62 -14.64 43.31
CA THR A 13 1.55 -16.11 43.32
C THR A 13 0.21 -16.86 43.32
N ALA A 14 0.07 -17.80 42.37
CA ALA A 14 -0.45 -19.14 42.66
C ALA A 14 0.22 -20.20 41.75
N LYS A 15 0.70 -21.26 42.41
CA LYS A 15 1.31 -22.49 41.85
C LYS A 15 0.27 -23.36 41.15
N SER A 16 0.70 -24.18 40.18
CA SER A 16 0.60 -25.64 40.29
C SER A 16 1.50 -26.31 39.25
N GLY A 17 2.30 -27.28 39.71
CA GLY A 17 3.07 -28.15 38.82
C GLY A 17 2.27 -29.41 38.49
N SER A 18 2.70 -30.10 37.44
CA SER A 18 2.57 -31.56 37.36
C SER A 18 3.59 -32.14 36.39
N LYS A 19 4.22 -33.21 36.84
CA LYS A 19 5.24 -34.04 36.20
C LYS A 19 4.69 -34.82 34.99
N SER A 20 5.57 -35.15 34.05
CA SER A 20 5.96 -36.53 33.64
C SER A 20 6.64 -36.43 32.28
N GLY A 21 7.87 -36.92 32.13
CA GLY A 21 8.16 -38.34 31.86
C GLY A 21 8.16 -38.51 30.33
N GLY A 22 9.30 -38.56 29.65
CA GLY A 22 10.14 -39.75 29.56
C GLY A 22 10.28 -40.05 28.07
N GLY A 23 11.52 -40.06 27.56
CA GLY A 23 11.77 -39.98 26.12
C GLY A 23 11.59 -41.27 25.32
N LYS A 24 11.80 -41.18 24.01
CA LYS A 24 12.52 -42.19 23.24
C LYS A 24 12.91 -41.66 21.85
N LYS A 25 13.97 -42.30 21.35
CA LYS A 25 14.80 -42.08 20.17
C LYS A 25 14.03 -42.03 18.83
N GLY A 26 14.62 -41.26 17.91
CA GLY A 26 15.07 -41.76 16.61
C GLY A 26 14.13 -41.55 15.42
N GLY A 27 14.70 -41.14 14.28
CA GLY A 27 14.09 -41.32 12.96
C GLY A 27 14.35 -40.17 12.00
N ALA A 28 15.36 -40.34 11.14
CA ALA A 28 15.56 -39.54 9.94
C ALA A 28 14.49 -39.86 8.87
N GLY A 29 14.26 -38.94 7.93
CA GLY A 29 13.73 -39.27 6.60
C GLY A 29 12.44 -38.56 6.18
N ASP A 30 12.63 -37.42 5.52
CA ASP A 30 12.07 -37.01 4.22
C ASP A 30 10.57 -37.12 3.90
N GLY A 31 10.01 -35.94 3.62
CA GLY A 31 9.25 -35.68 2.39
C GLY A 31 7.78 -36.12 2.35
N ASN A 32 6.85 -35.20 2.60
CA ASN A 32 5.53 -35.30 2.00
C ASN A 32 4.87 -33.92 1.77
N GLY A 33 4.22 -33.80 0.61
CA GLY A 33 3.45 -32.64 0.21
C GLY A 33 2.05 -32.57 0.82
N SER A 34 1.44 -31.40 0.61
CA SER A 34 0.02 -31.05 0.68
C SER A 34 -0.70 -31.17 2.04
N SER A 35 -1.06 -30.02 2.61
CA SER A 35 -2.41 -29.80 3.15
C SER A 35 -2.70 -28.30 3.30
N GLN A 36 -3.89 -27.89 2.83
CA GLN A 36 -4.42 -26.52 2.84
C GLN A 36 -5.00 -26.13 4.22
N LEU A 37 -4.65 -24.90 4.67
CA LEU A 37 -5.46 -23.79 5.27
C LEU A 37 -6.34 -24.06 6.52
N PRO A 38 -6.78 -23.06 7.35
CA PRO A 38 -6.39 -21.65 7.54
C PRO A 38 -6.15 -21.28 9.04
N LEU A 39 -5.40 -20.20 9.36
CA LEU A 39 -5.54 -19.54 10.69
C LEU A 39 -5.37 -18.02 10.58
N SER A 40 -6.38 -17.34 11.12
CA SER A 40 -6.55 -15.89 11.16
C SER A 40 -5.78 -15.26 12.32
N SER A 41 -5.32 -14.02 12.05
CA SER A 41 -5.06 -12.93 12.99
C SER A 41 -3.75 -12.96 13.80
N GLY A 42 -2.73 -12.34 13.22
CA GLY A 42 -1.48 -11.90 13.86
C GLY A 42 -0.38 -11.79 12.82
N ASP A 43 -0.14 -10.58 12.27
CA ASP A 43 0.90 -10.24 11.30
C ASP A 43 1.40 -11.41 10.42
N SER A 44 0.60 -11.76 9.41
CA SER A 44 0.96 -12.75 8.40
C SER A 44 2.01 -12.17 7.44
N VAL A 45 3.22 -11.97 7.93
CA VAL A 45 4.37 -11.57 7.10
C VAL A 45 4.80 -12.80 6.31
N GLN A 46 4.55 -12.78 5.01
CA GLN A 46 5.09 -13.78 4.10
C GLN A 46 6.56 -13.43 3.84
N PRO A 47 7.52 -14.29 4.18
CA PRO A 47 8.92 -14.05 3.82
C PRO A 47 9.08 -14.19 2.31
N ILE A 48 9.53 -13.12 1.65
CA ILE A 48 9.79 -13.05 0.21
C ILE A 48 11.30 -12.92 0.01
N GLN A 49 11.84 -13.53 -1.04
CA GLN A 49 13.24 -13.36 -1.40
C GLN A 49 13.48 -11.93 -1.90
N LEU A 50 14.53 -11.27 -1.39
CA LEU A 50 14.81 -9.86 -1.70
C LEU A 50 15.05 -9.63 -3.20
N GLN A 51 15.77 -10.54 -3.86
CA GLN A 51 16.06 -10.44 -5.30
C GLN A 51 14.77 -10.47 -6.12
N GLU A 52 13.87 -11.40 -5.82
CA GLU A 52 12.59 -11.55 -6.53
C GLU A 52 11.67 -10.34 -6.32
N GLU A 53 11.61 -9.81 -5.09
CA GLU A 53 10.80 -8.63 -4.77
C GLU A 53 11.35 -7.35 -5.42
N MET A 54 12.68 -7.19 -5.46
CA MET A 54 13.34 -6.06 -6.09
C MET A 54 13.12 -6.04 -7.61
N GLU A 55 13.26 -7.20 -8.26
CA GLU A 55 13.00 -7.33 -9.70
C GLU A 55 11.54 -7.01 -10.05
N ARG A 56 10.59 -7.55 -9.30
CA ARG A 56 9.16 -7.28 -9.49
C ARG A 56 8.80 -5.82 -9.28
N SER A 57 9.16 -5.25 -8.13
CA SER A 57 8.87 -3.86 -7.81
C SER A 57 9.49 -2.88 -8.81
N PHE A 58 10.72 -3.15 -9.26
CA PHE A 58 11.38 -2.33 -10.27
C PHE A 58 10.66 -2.42 -11.62
N LEU A 59 10.31 -3.63 -12.06
CA LEU A 59 9.64 -3.85 -13.34
C LEU A 59 8.25 -3.20 -13.35
N ASP A 60 7.46 -3.36 -12.29
CA ASP A 60 6.11 -2.79 -12.17
C ASP A 60 6.15 -1.26 -12.22
N TYR A 61 7.10 -0.64 -11.51
CA TYR A 61 7.28 0.81 -11.56
C TYR A 61 7.78 1.30 -12.94
N ALA A 62 8.72 0.58 -13.55
CA ALA A 62 9.26 0.91 -14.85
C ALA A 62 8.18 0.87 -15.95
N ILE A 63 7.41 -0.22 -16.01
CA ILE A 63 6.32 -0.39 -16.98
C ILE A 63 5.25 0.69 -16.77
N SER A 64 4.82 0.89 -15.52
CA SER A 64 3.82 1.91 -15.18
C SER A 64 4.28 3.32 -15.62
N THR A 65 5.54 3.65 -15.39
CA THR A 65 6.10 4.96 -15.76
C THR A 65 6.19 5.15 -17.27
N ILE A 66 6.60 4.12 -18.02
CA ILE A 66 6.73 4.19 -19.48
C ILE A 66 5.35 4.39 -20.12
N MET A 67 4.37 3.57 -19.75
CA MET A 67 3.07 3.56 -20.42
C MET A 67 2.12 4.67 -19.92
N SER A 68 2.17 5.02 -18.63
CA SER A 68 1.17 5.90 -18.01
C SER A 68 1.66 7.32 -17.75
N ARG A 69 2.91 7.66 -18.11
CA ARG A 69 3.46 9.00 -17.82
C ARG A 69 4.43 9.50 -18.90
N ALA A 70 5.37 8.67 -19.33
CA ALA A 70 6.53 9.13 -20.10
C ALA A 70 6.27 9.23 -21.61
N LEU A 71 5.68 8.19 -22.23
CA LEU A 71 5.48 8.16 -23.67
C LEU A 71 4.11 8.71 -24.07
N PRO A 72 4.04 9.51 -25.16
CA PRO A 72 2.77 9.90 -25.74
C PRO A 72 2.13 8.72 -26.49
N ASP A 73 0.80 8.71 -26.55
CA ASP A 73 0.05 7.77 -27.38
C ASP A 73 0.20 8.15 -28.86
N VAL A 74 0.34 7.16 -29.74
CA VAL A 74 0.59 7.35 -31.18
C VAL A 74 -0.61 7.99 -31.88
N ARG A 75 -1.82 7.80 -31.34
CA ARG A 75 -3.06 8.26 -31.99
C ARG A 75 -3.26 9.75 -31.88
N ASP A 76 -3.00 10.31 -30.70
CA ASP A 76 -3.26 11.71 -30.38
C ASP A 76 -1.97 12.50 -30.06
N GLY A 77 -0.84 11.82 -29.85
CA GLY A 77 0.42 12.44 -29.46
C GLY A 77 0.40 13.03 -28.05
N LEU A 78 -0.65 12.76 -27.26
CA LEU A 78 -0.85 13.40 -25.96
C LEU A 78 -0.35 12.52 -24.82
N LYS A 79 0.29 13.16 -23.83
CA LYS A 79 0.57 12.54 -22.53
C LYS A 79 -0.75 12.39 -21.75
N PRO A 80 -0.85 11.42 -20.82
CA PRO A 80 -2.07 11.20 -20.03
C PRO A 80 -2.56 12.44 -19.27
N VAL A 81 -1.66 13.34 -18.85
CA VAL A 81 -2.00 14.62 -18.21
C VAL A 81 -2.78 15.53 -19.17
N HIS A 82 -2.26 15.76 -20.38
CA HIS A 82 -2.87 16.66 -21.36
C HIS A 82 -4.27 16.19 -21.77
N ARG A 83 -4.44 14.87 -21.96
CA ARG A 83 -5.72 14.28 -22.31
C ARG A 83 -6.78 14.56 -21.24
N ARG A 84 -6.42 14.47 -19.95
CA ARG A 84 -7.32 14.72 -18.82
C ARG A 84 -7.72 16.19 -18.72
N ILE A 85 -6.78 17.11 -18.93
CA ILE A 85 -7.06 18.56 -18.91
C ILE A 85 -8.03 18.94 -20.02
N ILE A 86 -7.77 18.51 -21.26
CA ILE A 86 -8.63 18.82 -22.40
C ILE A 86 -10.03 18.20 -22.22
N TRP A 87 -10.08 16.97 -21.71
CA TRP A 87 -11.36 16.31 -21.42
C TRP A 87 -12.17 17.06 -20.36
N ASP A 88 -11.55 17.45 -19.25
CA ASP A 88 -12.26 18.21 -18.21
C ASP A 88 -12.72 19.59 -18.72
N MET A 89 -11.89 20.28 -19.50
CA MET A 89 -12.26 21.54 -20.15
C MET A 89 -13.48 21.39 -21.08
N ASP A 90 -13.57 20.30 -21.84
CA ASP A 90 -14.73 20.01 -22.69
C ASP A 90 -15.98 19.71 -21.85
N GLN A 91 -15.86 18.89 -20.79
CA GLN A 91 -16.97 18.57 -19.89
C GLN A 91 -17.51 19.79 -19.13
N GLN A 92 -16.64 20.73 -18.75
CA GLN A 92 -17.03 21.98 -18.11
C GLN A 92 -17.52 23.05 -19.10
N GLY A 93 -17.35 22.82 -20.40
CA GLY A 93 -17.73 23.77 -21.44
C GLY A 93 -16.78 24.96 -21.57
N PHE A 94 -15.51 24.83 -21.20
CA PHE A 94 -14.49 25.84 -21.49
C PHE A 94 -14.08 25.76 -22.96
N ARG A 95 -14.91 26.38 -23.80
CA ARG A 95 -14.75 26.42 -25.25
C ARG A 95 -14.14 27.77 -25.67
N PRO A 96 -13.47 27.84 -26.83
CA PRO A 96 -12.81 29.07 -27.29
C PRO A 96 -13.78 30.22 -27.58
N ASP A 97 -15.09 29.95 -27.73
CA ASP A 97 -16.14 30.97 -27.90
C ASP A 97 -16.55 31.67 -26.59
N ARG A 98 -16.05 31.22 -25.43
CA ARG A 98 -16.45 31.71 -24.10
C ARG A 98 -15.35 32.55 -23.44
N PRO A 99 -15.71 33.43 -22.47
CA PRO A 99 -14.72 34.21 -21.74
C PRO A 99 -13.74 33.33 -20.96
N TYR A 100 -12.52 33.84 -20.76
CA TYR A 100 -11.46 33.15 -20.05
C TYR A 100 -11.84 32.82 -18.60
N VAL A 101 -11.40 31.66 -18.15
CA VAL A 101 -11.53 31.19 -16.76
C VAL A 101 -10.17 31.12 -16.09
N LYS A 102 -10.15 31.27 -14.76
CA LYS A 102 -8.90 31.18 -13.99
C LYS A 102 -8.32 29.77 -14.08
N CYS A 103 -7.00 29.66 -14.30
CA CYS A 103 -6.29 28.39 -14.38
C CYS A 103 -6.53 27.49 -13.16
N ALA A 104 -6.53 28.07 -11.95
CA ALA A 104 -6.77 27.34 -10.70
C ALA A 104 -8.11 26.58 -10.67
N ARG A 105 -9.13 27.04 -11.42
CA ARG A 105 -10.40 26.33 -11.53
C ARG A 105 -10.23 25.04 -12.33
N VAL A 106 -9.64 25.14 -13.53
CA VAL A 106 -9.39 23.99 -14.42
C VAL A 106 -8.48 22.95 -13.74
N THR A 107 -7.37 23.40 -13.14
CA THR A 107 -6.42 22.54 -12.43
C THR A 107 -7.08 21.83 -11.24
N GLY A 108 -7.88 22.56 -10.45
CA GLY A 108 -8.57 22.00 -9.27
C GLY A 108 -9.60 20.93 -9.63
N ASP A 109 -10.39 21.16 -10.68
CA ASP A 109 -11.41 20.21 -11.13
C ASP A 109 -10.79 18.96 -11.78
N THR A 110 -9.74 19.14 -12.59
CA THR A 110 -8.98 18.03 -13.20
C THR A 110 -8.34 17.15 -12.13
N MET A 111 -7.77 17.75 -11.08
CA MET A 111 -7.19 17.01 -9.94
C MET A 111 -8.27 16.23 -9.19
N ALA A 112 -9.42 16.84 -8.94
CA ALA A 112 -10.50 16.22 -8.16
C ALA A 112 -11.12 15.00 -8.84
N ARG A 113 -11.15 14.97 -10.18
CA ARG A 113 -11.90 13.96 -10.94
C ARG A 113 -11.03 12.97 -11.70
N TYR A 114 -9.89 13.40 -12.25
CA TYR A 114 -9.17 12.63 -13.28
C TYR A 114 -7.67 12.47 -13.01
N HIS A 115 -7.04 13.33 -12.21
CA HIS A 115 -5.59 13.27 -11.96
C HIS A 115 -5.27 13.16 -10.46
N PRO A 116 -5.01 11.94 -9.92
CA PRO A 116 -4.74 11.71 -8.50
C PRO A 116 -3.29 12.07 -8.10
N HIS A 117 -2.76 13.16 -8.65
CA HIS A 117 -1.44 13.68 -8.33
C HIS A 117 -1.53 15.18 -8.08
N GLY A 118 -0.52 15.74 -7.41
CA GLY A 118 -0.51 17.14 -7.02
C GLY A 118 -0.61 18.11 -8.21
N ASP A 119 -1.07 19.32 -7.91
CA ASP A 119 -1.23 20.44 -8.83
C ASP A 119 0.06 20.82 -9.56
N GLY A 120 1.24 20.63 -8.95
CA GLY A 120 2.52 20.87 -9.61
C GLY A 120 2.79 20.03 -10.87
N ALA A 121 2.03 18.96 -11.11
CA ALA A 121 2.13 18.11 -12.29
C ALA A 121 1.05 18.38 -13.36
N ILE A 122 0.09 19.28 -13.09
CA ILE A 122 -1.08 19.60 -13.93
C ILE A 122 -0.93 21.01 -14.49
#